data_AF-A0AAW2VUV2-F1
#
_entry.id   AF-A0AAW2VUV2-F1
#
_cell.length_a   1.000
_cell.length_b   1.000
_cell.length_c   1.000
_cell.angle_alpha   90.00
_cell.angle_beta   90.00
_cell.angle_gamma   90.00
#
_symmetry.space_group_name_H-M   'P 1'
#
loop_
_entity.id
_entity.type
_entity.pdbx_description
1 polymer ?
#
loop_
_entity_poly.entity_id
_entity_poly.type
_entity_poly.pdbx_seq_one_letter_code
_entity_poly.pdbx_strand_id
1 'polypeptide(L)'
;MNAVALKKFVEENQKLALECSNLLAACNKWERECSLYDHDREALMDFANEADERAKEAEMRNFDLEEEKKKLEEELNFYKFRSERQMDEVSTDDLHEEQILLDALLTAMFGKDETTSTANSFLEAHSGVEECHKLLKMWTSLKPLTQKVLALAAEAKNLEKDKDHLTINLHRAEEEVNVLFEENNILNEENKRLIRLCHREKHISGSGGGSLSGKGKRKSSPKLSSPVEKKIDFGNLDPQRQPLSPLQSNSPESRMRKK
;
A
#
# COMPACT_ATOMS: atom_id res chain seq x y z
N MET A 1 99.39 -43.40 -28.46
CA MET A 1 98.64 -42.14 -28.23
C MET A 1 99.35 -41.33 -27.15
N ASN A 2 99.12 -40.02 -27.07
CA ASN A 2 99.65 -39.16 -26.00
C ASN A 2 98.57 -38.90 -24.94
N ALA A 3 98.86 -39.17 -23.66
CA ALA A 3 97.92 -39.00 -22.55
C ALA A 3 97.43 -37.54 -22.38
N VAL A 4 98.27 -36.54 -22.70
CA VAL A 4 97.89 -35.12 -22.65
C VAL A 4 96.84 -34.78 -23.69
N ALA A 5 96.93 -35.38 -24.89
CA ALA A 5 95.92 -35.21 -25.95
C ALA A 5 94.60 -35.90 -25.58
N LEU A 6 94.66 -37.10 -24.98
CA LEU A 6 93.48 -37.79 -24.48
C LEU A 6 92.75 -36.98 -23.40
N LYS A 7 93.49 -36.39 -22.45
CA LYS A 7 92.91 -35.56 -21.39
C LYS A 7 92.17 -34.34 -21.98
N LYS A 8 92.81 -33.59 -22.89
CA LYS A 8 92.17 -32.45 -23.56
C LYS A 8 90.88 -32.84 -24.29
N PHE A 9 90.91 -33.95 -25.04
CA PHE A 9 89.73 -34.46 -25.74
C PHE A 9 88.58 -34.79 -24.78
N VAL A 10 88.86 -35.33 -23.60
CA VAL A 10 87.84 -35.58 -22.56
C VAL A 10 87.29 -34.26 -21.99
N GLU A 11 88.14 -33.28 -21.70
CA GLU A 11 87.74 -31.95 -21.19
C GLU A 11 86.89 -31.19 -22.23
N GLU A 12 87.27 -31.23 -23.51
CA GLU A 12 86.54 -30.64 -24.63
C GLU A 12 85.19 -31.33 -24.86
N ASN A 13 85.12 -32.66 -24.79
CA ASN A 13 83.86 -33.42 -24.94
C ASN A 13 82.91 -33.21 -23.73
N GLN A 14 83.44 -33.12 -22.50
CA GLN A 14 82.64 -32.76 -21.32
C GLN A 14 82.07 -31.35 -21.44
N LYS A 15 82.87 -30.39 -21.92
CA LYS A 15 82.40 -29.03 -22.21
C LYS A 15 81.29 -29.03 -23.26
N LEU A 16 81.49 -29.74 -24.37
CA LEU A 16 80.50 -29.84 -25.45
C LEU A 16 79.18 -30.46 -24.96
N ALA A 17 79.24 -31.52 -24.15
CA ALA A 17 78.04 -32.14 -23.56
C ALA A 17 77.27 -31.17 -22.65
N LEU A 18 77.97 -30.33 -21.87
CA LEU A 18 77.35 -29.29 -21.05
C LEU A 18 76.71 -28.19 -21.92
N GLU A 19 77.38 -27.74 -22.98
CA GLU A 19 76.83 -26.75 -23.93
C GLU A 19 75.58 -27.30 -24.66
N CYS A 20 75.60 -28.57 -25.09
CA CYS A 20 74.41 -29.24 -25.65
C CYS A 20 73.26 -29.35 -24.63
N SER A 21 73.54 -29.69 -23.37
CA SER A 21 72.52 -29.77 -22.31
C SER A 21 71.89 -28.40 -22.02
N ASN A 22 72.70 -27.34 -21.97
CA ASN A 22 72.22 -25.97 -21.79
C ASN A 22 71.40 -25.48 -22.99
N LEU A 23 71.81 -25.82 -24.22
CA LEU A 23 71.06 -25.48 -25.43
C LEU A 23 69.70 -26.19 -25.48
N LEU A 24 69.64 -27.48 -25.14
CA LEU A 24 68.38 -28.23 -25.01
C LEU A 24 67.46 -27.61 -23.94
N ALA A 25 68.00 -27.24 -22.78
CA ALA A 25 67.21 -26.56 -21.75
C ALA A 25 66.66 -25.19 -22.20
N ALA A 26 67.41 -24.46 -23.04
CA ALA A 26 66.95 -23.22 -23.67
C ALA A 26 65.86 -23.47 -24.72
N CYS A 27 66.04 -24.45 -25.61
CA CYS A 27 65.00 -24.84 -26.59
C CYS A 27 63.70 -25.22 -25.89
N ASN A 28 63.77 -26.12 -24.89
CA ASN A 28 62.62 -26.54 -24.09
C ASN A 28 62.01 -25.41 -23.24
N LYS A 29 62.67 -24.25 -23.10
CA LYS A 29 62.06 -23.03 -22.54
C LYS A 29 61.31 -22.27 -23.62
N TRP A 30 61.96 -21.97 -24.74
CA TRP A 30 61.36 -21.21 -25.84
C TRP A 30 60.16 -21.92 -26.47
N GLU A 31 60.18 -23.25 -26.57
CA GLU A 31 59.03 -24.04 -27.05
C GLU A 31 57.78 -23.84 -26.16
N ARG A 32 57.95 -23.82 -24.83
CA ARG A 32 56.85 -23.50 -23.89
C ARG A 32 56.43 -22.04 -23.96
N GLU A 33 57.37 -21.11 -24.17
CA GLU A 33 57.07 -19.69 -24.34
C GLU A 33 56.24 -19.46 -25.61
N CYS A 34 56.61 -20.07 -26.74
CA CYS A 34 55.83 -20.05 -27.98
C CYS A 34 54.43 -20.66 -27.77
N SER A 35 54.34 -21.81 -27.09
CA SER A 35 53.05 -22.44 -26.77
C SER A 35 52.12 -21.53 -25.95
N LEU A 36 52.68 -20.74 -25.03
CA LEU A 36 51.93 -19.74 -24.27
C LEU A 36 51.50 -18.56 -25.17
N TYR A 37 52.38 -18.03 -26.02
CA TYR A 37 52.03 -16.97 -26.97
C TYR A 37 50.96 -17.39 -27.99
N ASP A 38 50.96 -18.66 -28.43
CA ASP A 38 49.93 -19.21 -29.29
C ASP A 38 48.56 -19.26 -28.57
N HIS A 39 48.54 -19.69 -27.31
CA HIS A 39 47.33 -19.74 -26.49
C HIS A 39 46.81 -18.35 -26.09
N ASP A 40 47.69 -17.42 -25.69
CA ASP A 40 47.31 -16.04 -25.36
C ASP A 40 46.73 -15.33 -26.59
N ARG A 41 47.25 -15.58 -27.79
CA ARG A 41 46.70 -15.06 -29.05
C ARG A 41 45.30 -15.63 -29.35
N GLU A 42 45.09 -16.92 -29.11
CA GLU A 42 43.79 -17.58 -29.28
C GLU A 42 42.76 -17.00 -28.30
N ALA A 43 43.09 -16.92 -27.01
CA ALA A 43 42.23 -16.33 -25.98
C ALA A 43 41.91 -14.84 -26.23
N LEU A 44 42.85 -14.06 -26.80
CA LEU A 44 42.60 -12.68 -27.22
C LEU A 44 41.68 -12.58 -28.45
N MET A 45 41.72 -13.57 -29.35
CA MET A 45 40.81 -13.64 -30.50
C MET A 45 39.38 -13.98 -30.04
N ASP A 46 39.23 -14.97 -29.17
CA ASP A 46 37.93 -15.34 -28.59
C ASP A 46 37.32 -14.18 -27.77
N PHE A 47 38.12 -13.49 -26.96
CA PHE A 47 37.68 -12.29 -26.24
C PHE A 47 37.22 -11.16 -27.18
N ALA A 48 37.90 -10.98 -28.32
CA ALA A 48 37.49 -9.99 -29.32
C ALA A 48 36.15 -10.38 -29.98
N ASN A 49 35.96 -11.66 -30.31
CA ASN A 49 34.69 -12.18 -30.85
C ASN A 49 33.54 -12.00 -29.84
N GLU A 50 33.76 -12.36 -28.56
CA GLU A 50 32.79 -12.13 -27.48
C GLU A 50 32.44 -10.64 -27.29
N ALA A 51 33.42 -9.74 -27.45
CA ALA A 51 33.20 -8.31 -27.30
C ALA A 51 32.37 -7.73 -28.45
N ASP A 52 32.60 -8.21 -29.68
CA ASP A 52 31.89 -7.81 -30.89
C ASP A 52 30.41 -8.31 -30.88
N GLU A 53 30.16 -9.57 -30.53
CA GLU A 53 28.78 -10.07 -30.37
C GLU A 53 28.02 -9.34 -29.24
N ARG A 54 28.68 -9.09 -28.10
CA ARG A 54 28.10 -8.31 -26.99
C ARG A 54 27.79 -6.86 -27.37
N ALA A 55 28.54 -6.28 -28.31
CA ALA A 55 28.23 -4.97 -28.87
C ALA A 55 26.98 -5.02 -29.75
N LYS A 56 26.90 -5.99 -30.68
CA LYS A 56 25.71 -6.20 -31.54
C LYS A 56 24.44 -6.45 -30.74
N GLU A 57 24.51 -7.26 -29.68
CA GLU A 57 23.40 -7.47 -28.74
C GLU A 57 22.96 -6.19 -28.02
N ALA A 58 23.89 -5.26 -27.74
CA ALA A 58 23.57 -3.98 -27.13
C ALA A 58 22.97 -2.99 -28.13
N GLU A 59 23.51 -2.93 -29.35
CA GLU A 59 22.99 -2.10 -30.45
C GLU A 59 21.58 -2.52 -30.86
N MET A 60 21.31 -3.82 -31.00
CA MET A 60 19.98 -4.36 -31.32
C MET A 60 18.95 -3.96 -30.26
N ARG A 61 19.24 -4.18 -28.97
CA ARG A 61 18.34 -3.79 -27.88
C ARG A 61 18.14 -2.27 -27.77
N ASN A 62 19.15 -1.46 -28.12
CA ASN A 62 18.99 -0.02 -28.18
C ASN A 62 18.07 0.41 -29.33
N PHE A 63 18.21 -0.22 -30.51
CA PHE A 63 17.32 0.00 -31.65
C PHE A 63 15.85 -0.35 -31.31
N ASP A 64 15.61 -1.50 -30.69
CA ASP A 64 14.28 -1.93 -30.27
C ASP A 64 13.65 -0.91 -29.29
N LEU A 65 14.43 -0.46 -28.29
CA LEU A 65 14.00 0.54 -27.31
C LEU A 65 13.79 1.93 -27.92
N GLU A 66 14.56 2.33 -28.94
CA GLU A 66 14.34 3.56 -29.69
C GLU A 66 13.04 3.49 -30.51
N GLU A 67 12.69 2.33 -31.09
CA GLU A 67 11.42 2.15 -31.78
C GLU A 67 10.22 2.14 -30.81
N GLU A 68 10.32 1.46 -29.66
CA GLU A 68 9.30 1.51 -28.60
C GLU A 68 9.11 2.92 -28.04
N LYS A 69 10.21 3.61 -27.71
CA LYS A 69 10.18 5.01 -27.28
C LYS A 69 9.48 5.89 -28.30
N LYS A 70 9.80 5.75 -29.59
CA LYS A 70 9.17 6.53 -30.65
C LYS A 70 7.65 6.29 -30.72
N LYS A 71 7.20 5.03 -30.62
CA LYS A 71 5.76 4.69 -30.58
C LYS A 71 5.06 5.36 -29.39
N LEU A 72 5.68 5.34 -28.22
CA LEU A 72 5.16 6.00 -27.01
C LEU A 72 5.16 7.53 -27.12
N GLU A 73 6.15 8.13 -27.79
CA GLU A 73 6.16 9.58 -28.09
C GLU A 73 5.06 9.95 -29.11
N GLU A 74 4.80 9.12 -30.13
CA GLU A 74 3.70 9.31 -31.08
C GLU A 74 2.32 9.18 -30.39
N GLU A 75 2.14 8.18 -29.53
CA GLU A 75 0.90 7.97 -28.74
C GLU A 75 0.66 9.10 -27.71
N LEU A 76 1.71 9.52 -27.00
CA LEU A 76 1.63 10.64 -26.06
C LEU A 76 1.25 11.95 -26.77
N ASN A 77 1.83 12.22 -27.94
CA ASN A 77 1.48 13.38 -28.76
C ASN A 77 0.04 13.29 -29.29
N PHE A 78 -0.44 12.09 -29.66
CA PHE A 78 -1.84 11.88 -30.04
C PHE A 78 -2.83 12.19 -28.89
N TYR A 79 -2.58 11.67 -27.68
CA TYR A 79 -3.43 11.98 -26.52
C TYR A 79 -3.33 13.44 -26.10
N LYS A 80 -2.14 14.04 -26.16
CA LYS A 80 -1.95 15.48 -25.91
C LYS A 80 -2.78 16.32 -26.88
N PHE A 81 -2.64 16.10 -28.19
CA PHE A 81 -3.40 16.82 -29.22
C PHE A 81 -4.92 16.62 -29.07
N ARG A 82 -5.35 15.42 -28.67
CA ARG A 82 -6.77 15.16 -28.33
C ARG A 82 -7.22 15.97 -27.11
N SER A 83 -6.41 16.04 -26.06
CA SER A 83 -6.72 16.84 -24.87
C SER A 83 -6.70 18.34 -25.14
N GLU A 84 -5.81 18.81 -26.00
CA GLU A 84 -5.74 20.22 -26.45
C GLU A 84 -6.99 20.56 -27.27
N ARG A 85 -7.38 19.72 -28.24
CA ARG A 85 -8.65 19.90 -28.97
C ARG A 85 -9.88 19.87 -28.04
N GLN A 86 -9.88 19.05 -26.99
CA GLN A 86 -10.99 19.05 -26.01
C GLN A 86 -10.97 20.27 -25.08
N MET A 87 -9.81 20.91 -24.86
CA MET A 87 -9.72 22.23 -24.21
C MET A 87 -10.18 23.37 -25.12
N ASP A 88 -10.04 23.22 -26.44
CA ASP A 88 -10.57 24.18 -27.43
C ASP A 88 -12.07 23.97 -27.72
N GLU A 89 -12.61 22.75 -27.53
CA GLU A 89 -14.05 22.44 -27.65
C GLU A 89 -14.85 22.76 -26.38
N VAL A 90 -14.27 22.63 -25.18
CA VAL A 90 -14.87 23.15 -23.94
C VAL A 90 -14.55 24.63 -23.85
N SER A 91 -15.50 25.48 -24.22
CA SER A 91 -15.31 26.92 -24.19
C SER A 91 -15.00 27.41 -22.79
N THR A 92 -14.17 28.45 -22.66
CA THR A 92 -14.06 29.19 -21.38
C THR A 92 -15.40 29.80 -20.96
N ASP A 93 -16.31 29.99 -21.92
CA ASP A 93 -17.69 30.40 -21.70
C ASP A 93 -18.53 29.25 -21.07
N ASP A 94 -18.29 27.98 -21.43
CA ASP A 94 -19.03 26.83 -20.87
C ASP A 94 -18.72 26.64 -19.38
N LEU A 95 -17.44 26.73 -19.00
CA LEU A 95 -17.01 26.69 -17.59
C LEU A 95 -17.46 27.94 -16.81
N HIS A 96 -17.68 29.06 -17.50
CA HIS A 96 -18.24 30.26 -16.89
C HIS A 96 -19.75 30.11 -16.69
N GLU A 97 -20.47 29.58 -17.68
CA GLU A 97 -21.90 29.29 -17.65
C GLU A 97 -22.22 28.22 -16.59
N GLU A 98 -21.42 27.15 -16.46
CA GLU A 98 -21.57 26.18 -15.35
C GLU A 98 -21.45 26.89 -13.99
N GLN A 99 -20.44 27.74 -13.81
CA GLN A 99 -20.24 28.51 -12.57
C GLN A 99 -21.41 29.47 -12.29
N ILE A 100 -22.01 30.08 -13.32
CA ILE A 100 -23.18 30.95 -13.22
C ILE A 100 -24.44 30.14 -12.89
N LEU A 101 -24.70 29.05 -13.60
CA LEU A 101 -25.86 28.18 -13.42
C LEU A 101 -25.87 27.54 -12.02
N LEU A 102 -24.72 27.10 -11.53
CA LEU A 102 -24.59 26.59 -10.16
C LEU A 102 -24.84 27.68 -9.12
N ASP A 103 -24.30 28.89 -9.28
CA ASP A 103 -24.54 29.96 -8.31
C ASP A 103 -26.00 30.44 -8.33
N ALA A 104 -26.62 30.48 -9.51
CA ALA A 104 -28.04 30.77 -9.68
C ALA A 104 -28.93 29.70 -9.03
N LEU A 105 -28.63 28.41 -9.26
CA LEU A 105 -29.35 27.28 -8.66
C LEU A 105 -29.28 27.30 -7.13
N LEU A 106 -28.08 27.46 -6.56
CA LEU A 106 -27.91 27.54 -5.10
C LEU A 106 -28.62 28.77 -4.52
N THR A 107 -28.60 29.91 -5.22
CA THR A 107 -29.33 31.12 -4.79
C THR A 107 -30.85 30.93 -4.85
N ALA A 108 -31.35 30.22 -5.86
CA ALA A 108 -32.77 29.96 -6.05
C ALA A 108 -33.33 28.94 -5.04
N MET A 109 -32.53 27.97 -4.61
CA MET A 109 -32.94 26.95 -3.63
C MET A 109 -32.75 27.37 -2.17
N PHE A 110 -31.69 28.13 -1.83
CA PHE A 110 -31.26 28.36 -0.44
C PHE A 110 -31.10 29.83 -0.06
N GLY A 111 -31.49 30.77 -0.93
CA GLY A 111 -31.39 32.21 -0.67
C GLY A 111 -29.96 32.75 -0.65
N LYS A 112 -29.77 33.92 0.00
CA LYS A 112 -28.46 34.62 0.02
C LYS A 112 -27.80 34.71 1.38
N ASP A 113 -28.53 35.08 2.44
CA ASP A 113 -27.90 35.56 3.66
C ASP A 113 -27.71 34.48 4.75
N GLU A 114 -28.74 33.64 4.97
CA GLU A 114 -28.79 32.69 6.10
C GLU A 114 -27.71 31.60 6.02
N THR A 115 -27.38 31.15 4.81
CA THR A 115 -26.33 30.15 4.53
C THR A 115 -24.95 30.59 5.05
N THR A 116 -24.59 31.86 4.88
CA THR A 116 -23.25 32.36 5.26
C THR A 116 -23.00 32.35 6.76
N SER A 117 -24.04 32.59 7.56
CA SER A 117 -23.99 32.53 9.04
C SER A 117 -23.81 31.09 9.53
N THR A 118 -24.59 30.16 8.95
CA THR A 118 -24.53 28.73 9.26
C THR A 118 -23.17 28.13 8.97
N ALA A 119 -22.54 28.48 7.85
CA ALA A 119 -21.19 28.02 7.50
C ALA A 119 -20.12 28.47 8.52
N ASN A 120 -20.09 29.76 8.88
CA ASN A 120 -19.11 30.28 9.85
C ASN A 120 -19.31 29.67 11.24
N SER A 121 -20.55 29.64 11.73
CA SER A 121 -20.90 29.06 13.04
C SER A 121 -20.48 27.60 13.14
N PHE A 122 -20.62 26.83 12.06
CA PHE A 122 -20.17 25.44 11.97
C PHE A 122 -18.64 25.32 11.95
N LEU A 123 -17.94 26.14 11.15
CA LEU A 123 -16.47 26.13 11.09
C LEU A 123 -15.82 26.58 12.40
N GLU A 124 -16.44 27.48 13.16
CA GLU A 124 -16.03 27.86 14.51
C GLU A 124 -16.24 26.71 15.50
N ALA A 125 -17.44 26.11 15.52
CA ALA A 125 -17.76 24.98 16.40
C ALA A 125 -16.87 23.74 16.12
N HIS A 126 -16.44 23.55 14.87
CA HIS A 126 -15.55 22.48 14.44
C HIS A 126 -14.08 22.93 14.26
N SER A 127 -13.68 24.08 14.80
CA SER A 127 -12.33 24.67 14.66
C SER A 127 -11.18 23.83 15.26
N GLY A 128 -11.48 22.78 16.02
CA GLY A 128 -10.50 21.75 16.42
C GLY A 128 -10.10 20.77 15.30
N VAL A 129 -10.80 20.79 14.17
CA VAL A 129 -10.45 20.06 12.94
C VAL A 129 -9.58 20.96 12.07
N GLU A 130 -8.42 20.45 11.62
CA GLU A 130 -7.40 21.29 10.95
C GLU A 130 -7.91 21.87 9.63
N GLU A 131 -8.72 21.11 8.88
CA GLU A 131 -9.39 21.53 7.65
C GLU A 131 -10.39 22.66 7.91
N CYS A 132 -11.24 22.54 8.94
CA CYS A 132 -12.19 23.58 9.32
C CYS A 132 -11.46 24.86 9.76
N HIS A 133 -10.37 24.74 10.51
CA HIS A 133 -9.54 25.87 10.92
C HIS A 133 -8.86 26.57 9.75
N LYS A 134 -8.38 25.82 8.74
CA LYS A 134 -7.83 26.38 7.49
C LYS A 134 -8.90 27.09 6.68
N LEU A 135 -10.08 26.48 6.51
CA LEU A 135 -11.21 27.07 5.78
C LEU A 135 -11.72 28.36 6.46
N LEU A 136 -11.83 28.38 7.78
CA LEU A 136 -12.20 29.56 8.56
C LEU A 136 -11.19 30.71 8.36
N LYS A 137 -9.89 30.42 8.45
CA LYS A 137 -8.81 31.38 8.17
C LYS A 137 -8.83 31.94 6.75
N MET A 138 -9.27 31.13 5.78
CA MET A 138 -9.35 31.51 4.37
C MET A 138 -10.73 32.07 3.96
N TRP A 139 -11.71 32.16 4.87
CA TRP A 139 -13.12 32.41 4.55
C TRP A 139 -13.35 33.59 3.60
N THR A 140 -12.71 34.73 3.86
CA THR A 140 -12.82 35.97 3.05
C THR A 140 -12.15 35.89 1.67
N SER A 141 -11.37 34.82 1.41
CA SER A 141 -10.73 34.55 0.11
C SER A 141 -11.39 33.40 -0.66
N LEU A 142 -12.37 32.71 -0.08
CA LEU A 142 -13.14 31.67 -0.76
C LEU A 142 -14.09 32.31 -1.79
N LYS A 143 -14.34 31.61 -2.91
CA LYS A 143 -15.39 31.99 -3.86
C LYS A 143 -16.77 31.95 -3.17
N PRO A 144 -17.73 32.84 -3.50
CA PRO A 144 -19.09 32.78 -2.94
C PRO A 144 -19.77 31.42 -3.12
N LEU A 145 -19.58 30.76 -4.26
CA LEU A 145 -20.08 29.41 -4.51
C LEU A 145 -19.52 28.39 -3.50
N THR A 146 -18.23 28.48 -3.16
CA THR A 146 -17.58 27.65 -2.13
C THR A 146 -18.15 27.91 -0.74
N GLN A 147 -18.43 29.18 -0.41
CA GLN A 147 -19.08 29.55 0.85
C GLN A 147 -20.50 28.96 0.96
N LYS A 148 -21.28 28.97 -0.13
CA LYS A 148 -22.61 28.32 -0.21
C LYS A 148 -22.53 26.80 -0.07
N VAL A 149 -21.56 26.14 -0.71
CA VAL A 149 -21.35 24.68 -0.58
C VAL A 149 -20.95 24.30 0.85
N LEU A 150 -20.12 25.11 1.53
CA LEU A 150 -19.79 24.91 2.94
C LEU A 150 -21.00 25.08 3.87
N ALA A 151 -21.91 26.00 3.55
CA ALA A 151 -23.16 26.16 4.28
C ALA A 151 -24.06 24.90 4.17
N LEU A 152 -24.20 24.35 2.97
CA LEU A 152 -24.97 23.12 2.74
C LEU A 152 -24.36 21.91 3.47
N ALA A 153 -23.03 21.81 3.50
CA ALA A 153 -22.34 20.76 4.26
C ALA A 153 -22.57 20.92 5.78
N ALA A 154 -22.57 22.15 6.30
CA ALA A 154 -22.88 22.46 7.69
C ALA A 154 -24.33 22.15 8.06
N GLU A 155 -25.29 22.55 7.21
CA GLU A 155 -26.72 22.29 7.38
C GLU A 155 -27.02 20.79 7.37
N ALA A 156 -26.51 20.05 6.37
CA ALA A 156 -26.64 18.60 6.30
C ALA A 156 -26.08 17.89 7.55
N LYS A 157 -24.98 18.41 8.14
CA LYS A 157 -24.40 17.89 9.39
C LYS A 157 -25.13 18.33 10.67
N ASN A 158 -26.03 19.31 10.60
CA ASN A 158 -26.94 19.60 11.71
C ASN A 158 -28.22 18.75 11.59
N LEU A 159 -28.79 18.63 10.39
CA LEU A 159 -29.92 17.74 10.10
C LEU A 159 -29.61 16.26 10.42
N GLU A 160 -28.37 15.81 10.22
CA GLU A 160 -27.91 14.47 10.63
C GLU A 160 -28.08 14.24 12.14
N LYS A 161 -27.66 15.21 12.96
CA LYS A 161 -27.76 15.18 14.44
C LYS A 161 -29.22 15.25 14.90
N ASP A 162 -30.01 16.13 14.29
CA ASP A 162 -31.42 16.30 14.66
C ASP A 162 -32.27 15.09 14.27
N LYS A 163 -31.96 14.44 13.15
CA LYS A 163 -32.52 13.14 12.77
C LYS A 163 -32.19 12.06 13.82
N ASP A 164 -30.97 12.03 14.35
CA ASP A 164 -30.59 11.09 15.43
C ASP A 164 -31.30 11.42 16.77
N HIS A 165 -31.39 12.70 17.15
CA HIS A 165 -32.17 13.13 18.31
C HIS A 165 -33.66 12.76 18.20
N LEU A 166 -34.28 13.00 17.04
CA LEU A 166 -35.67 12.63 16.76
C LEU A 166 -35.87 11.11 16.79
N THR A 167 -34.90 10.34 16.29
CA THR A 167 -34.92 8.86 16.34
C THR A 167 -34.91 8.37 17.77
N ILE A 168 -34.05 8.92 18.65
CA ILE A 168 -34.00 8.59 20.08
C ILE A 168 -35.31 8.98 20.78
N ASN A 169 -35.87 10.15 20.47
CA ASN A 169 -37.13 10.61 21.03
C ASN A 169 -38.32 9.72 20.63
N LEU A 170 -38.35 9.23 19.38
CA LEU A 170 -39.39 8.33 18.89
C LEU A 170 -39.38 6.99 19.64
N HIS A 171 -38.21 6.32 19.73
CA HIS A 171 -38.09 5.04 20.45
C HIS A 171 -38.53 5.18 21.92
N ARG A 172 -38.15 6.26 22.60
CA ARG A 172 -38.61 6.55 23.97
C ARG A 172 -40.12 6.73 24.06
N ALA A 173 -40.74 7.45 23.11
CA ALA A 173 -42.19 7.63 23.09
C ALA A 173 -42.92 6.30 22.85
N GLU A 174 -42.37 5.41 22.01
CA GLU A 174 -42.88 4.04 21.80
C GLU A 174 -42.75 3.17 23.05
N GLU A 175 -41.63 3.26 23.78
CA GLU A 175 -41.44 2.61 25.09
C GLU A 175 -42.46 3.10 26.14
N GLU A 176 -42.63 4.43 26.27
CA GLU A 176 -43.60 5.05 27.19
C GLU A 176 -45.05 4.63 26.86
N VAL A 177 -45.43 4.60 25.58
CA VAL A 177 -46.75 4.11 25.13
C VAL A 177 -46.93 2.62 25.45
N ASN A 178 -45.90 1.79 25.29
CA ASN A 178 -45.97 0.35 25.60
C ASN A 178 -46.11 0.08 27.11
N VAL A 179 -45.43 0.85 27.97
CA VAL A 179 -45.62 0.78 29.43
C VAL A 179 -47.05 1.19 29.81
N LEU A 180 -47.52 2.32 29.30
CA LEU A 180 -48.88 2.81 29.57
C LEU A 180 -49.97 1.84 29.06
N PHE A 181 -49.73 1.13 27.96
CA PHE A 181 -50.63 0.10 27.45
C PHE A 181 -50.75 -1.09 28.41
N GLU A 182 -49.63 -1.61 28.93
CA GLU A 182 -49.67 -2.73 29.88
C GLU A 182 -50.22 -2.31 31.25
N GLU A 183 -49.92 -1.09 31.73
CA GLU A 183 -50.57 -0.54 32.92
C GLU A 183 -52.09 -0.42 32.74
N ASN A 184 -52.54 0.05 31.57
CA ASN A 184 -53.97 0.12 31.24
C ASN A 184 -54.62 -1.28 31.19
N ASN A 185 -53.92 -2.27 30.63
CA ASN A 185 -54.34 -3.67 30.56
C ASN A 185 -54.52 -4.29 31.97
N ILE A 186 -53.55 -4.06 32.87
CA ILE A 186 -53.61 -4.48 34.28
C ILE A 186 -54.79 -3.81 35.00
N LEU A 187 -54.95 -2.48 34.84
CA LEU A 187 -56.07 -1.73 35.42
C LEU A 187 -57.42 -2.21 34.87
N ASN A 188 -57.50 -2.57 33.59
CA ASN A 188 -58.68 -3.11 32.95
C ASN A 188 -59.09 -4.47 33.52
N GLU A 189 -58.15 -5.40 33.75
CA GLU A 189 -58.47 -6.67 34.40
C GLU A 189 -58.83 -6.52 35.88
N GLU A 190 -58.15 -5.66 36.67
CA GLU A 190 -58.56 -5.43 38.06
C GLU A 190 -59.92 -4.72 38.13
N ASN A 191 -60.24 -3.81 37.20
CA ASN A 191 -61.57 -3.21 37.11
C ASN A 191 -62.64 -4.24 36.75
N LYS A 192 -62.42 -5.10 35.73
CA LYS A 192 -63.31 -6.25 35.45
C LYS A 192 -63.42 -7.20 36.65
N ARG A 193 -62.36 -7.37 37.45
CA ARG A 193 -62.34 -8.21 38.65
C ARG A 193 -63.13 -7.58 39.79
N LEU A 194 -63.02 -6.27 40.01
CA LEU A 194 -63.82 -5.48 40.94
C LEU A 194 -65.30 -5.46 40.54
N ILE A 195 -65.62 -5.29 39.26
CA ILE A 195 -67.00 -5.43 38.74
C ILE A 195 -67.53 -6.84 39.01
N ARG A 196 -66.73 -7.89 38.75
CA ARG A 196 -67.04 -9.30 39.09
C ARG A 196 -67.07 -9.56 40.61
N LEU A 197 -66.50 -8.68 41.44
CA LEU A 197 -66.56 -8.74 42.91
C LEU A 197 -67.83 -8.06 43.40
N CYS A 198 -68.12 -6.82 43.00
CA CYS A 198 -69.33 -6.08 43.38
C CYS A 198 -70.63 -6.77 42.93
N HIS A 199 -70.64 -7.42 41.75
CA HIS A 199 -71.76 -8.28 41.36
C HIS A 199 -71.88 -9.48 42.28
N ARG A 200 -70.76 -10.15 42.61
CA ARG A 200 -70.76 -11.22 43.60
C ARG A 200 -71.19 -10.72 44.97
N GLU A 201 -70.77 -9.55 45.45
CA GLU A 201 -71.12 -8.99 46.75
C GLU A 201 -72.61 -8.65 46.87
N LYS A 202 -73.24 -8.21 45.77
CA LYS A 202 -74.71 -8.12 45.65
C LYS A 202 -75.42 -9.48 45.73
N HIS A 203 -74.74 -10.58 45.41
CA HIS A 203 -75.24 -11.97 45.59
C HIS A 203 -74.74 -12.64 46.90
N ILE A 204 -73.63 -12.18 47.47
CA ILE A 204 -72.92 -12.69 48.67
C ILE A 204 -73.40 -11.98 49.94
N SER A 205 -74.09 -10.85 49.78
CA SER A 205 -75.13 -10.39 50.71
C SER A 205 -76.27 -11.42 50.88
N GLY A 206 -76.20 -12.56 50.18
CA GLY A 206 -76.95 -13.79 50.48
C GLY A 206 -76.14 -14.97 51.08
N SER A 207 -74.80 -15.05 50.96
CA SER A 207 -73.89 -16.07 51.58
C SER A 207 -72.40 -15.86 51.19
N GLY A 208 -71.38 -16.18 52.02
CA GLY A 208 -69.95 -15.88 51.69
C GLY A 208 -68.80 -16.65 52.41
N GLY A 209 -67.53 -16.23 52.21
CA GLY A 209 -66.30 -16.61 52.96
C GLY A 209 -65.05 -17.14 52.18
N GLY A 210 -63.79 -16.88 52.64
CA GLY A 210 -62.61 -17.79 52.41
C GLY A 210 -61.22 -17.33 51.80
N SER A 211 -60.24 -16.98 52.67
CA SER A 211 -58.73 -17.06 52.73
C SER A 211 -57.67 -17.52 51.64
N LEU A 212 -56.56 -16.72 51.49
CA LEU A 212 -55.05 -16.97 51.61
C LEU A 212 -54.05 -17.75 50.63
N SER A 213 -52.97 -17.05 50.15
CA SER A 213 -51.45 -17.32 50.12
C SER A 213 -50.61 -18.30 49.17
N GLY A 214 -49.31 -17.98 48.80
CA GLY A 214 -48.27 -18.86 48.11
C GLY A 214 -46.92 -18.23 47.50
N LYS A 215 -45.76 -18.95 47.24
CA LYS A 215 -44.39 -18.43 46.75
C LYS A 215 -43.24 -19.46 46.26
N GLY A 216 -42.16 -19.11 45.45
CA GLY A 216 -40.93 -19.98 45.06
C GLY A 216 -39.74 -19.44 44.10
N LYS A 217 -38.50 -20.06 43.90
CA LYS A 217 -37.24 -19.50 43.15
C LYS A 217 -36.03 -20.40 42.53
N ARG A 218 -34.78 -19.89 42.11
CA ARG A 218 -33.61 -20.41 41.17
C ARG A 218 -32.07 -20.12 41.62
N LYS A 219 -30.80 -20.30 41.02
CA LYS A 219 -30.05 -20.62 39.68
C LYS A 219 -28.55 -21.31 39.63
N SER A 220 -27.39 -20.78 39.04
CA SER A 220 -26.15 -21.55 38.41
C SER A 220 -24.63 -20.95 38.33
N SER A 221 -23.55 -21.61 37.70
CA SER A 221 -22.00 -21.38 37.82
C SER A 221 -20.92 -21.60 36.59
N PRO A 222 -19.54 -21.31 36.64
CA PRO A 222 -18.45 -21.26 35.52
C PRO A 222 -16.87 -21.69 35.72
N LYS A 223 -15.88 -21.68 34.70
CA LYS A 223 -14.28 -21.63 34.66
C LYS A 223 -13.52 -22.15 33.32
N LEU A 224 -12.16 -22.21 32.91
CA LEU A 224 -10.76 -21.51 32.94
C LEU A 224 -9.50 -22.13 32.07
N SER A 225 -8.34 -21.40 31.74
CA SER A 225 -6.84 -21.75 31.38
C SER A 225 -6.25 -22.09 29.89
N SER A 226 -4.94 -22.16 29.38
CA SER A 226 -3.49 -21.60 29.55
C SER A 226 -2.25 -22.17 28.64
N PRO A 227 -1.20 -21.43 28.04
CA PRO A 227 -0.01 -21.92 27.12
C PRO A 227 1.49 -21.24 27.08
N VAL A 228 2.64 -21.76 26.43
CA VAL A 228 4.04 -21.05 26.17
C VAL A 228 5.33 -21.69 25.34
N GLU A 229 6.28 -20.88 24.69
CA GLU A 229 7.82 -20.89 24.26
C GLU A 229 8.69 -21.55 23.02
N LYS A 230 10.09 -21.42 22.91
CA LYS A 230 11.07 -21.43 21.68
C LYS A 230 12.63 -21.91 21.77
N LYS A 231 13.44 -22.15 20.64
CA LYS A 231 14.91 -21.76 20.25
C LYS A 231 15.81 -22.60 19.20
N ILE A 232 17.00 -22.09 18.67
CA ILE A 232 17.99 -22.65 17.60
C ILE A 232 19.51 -22.13 17.70
N ASP A 233 20.57 -22.72 17.02
CA ASP A 233 22.04 -22.28 16.87
C ASP A 233 22.86 -22.82 15.60
N PHE A 234 24.10 -22.35 15.23
CA PHE A 234 24.97 -22.73 14.02
C PHE A 234 26.52 -22.35 14.00
N GLY A 235 27.38 -22.91 13.08
CA GLY A 235 28.76 -22.41 12.73
C GLY A 235 29.61 -23.17 11.63
N ASN A 236 30.62 -22.54 10.95
CA ASN A 236 31.56 -23.13 9.91
C ASN A 236 32.84 -22.25 9.54
N LEU A 237 33.86 -22.75 8.79
CA LEU A 237 35.14 -22.06 8.35
C LEU A 237 35.77 -22.54 6.98
N ASP A 238 36.81 -21.86 6.43
CA ASP A 238 37.22 -21.83 4.97
C ASP A 238 38.77 -21.69 4.65
N PRO A 239 39.32 -22.02 3.43
CA PRO A 239 40.79 -22.04 3.09
C PRO A 239 41.29 -21.12 1.90
N GLN A 240 42.38 -21.49 1.16
CA GLN A 240 43.23 -20.58 0.31
C GLN A 240 43.29 -20.86 -1.24
N ARG A 241 44.15 -20.15 -1.99
CA ARG A 241 43.94 -19.67 -3.40
C ARG A 241 44.55 -20.47 -4.59
N GLN A 242 44.17 -20.07 -5.82
CA GLN A 242 44.41 -20.71 -7.13
C GLN A 242 44.82 -19.70 -8.26
N PRO A 243 45.18 -20.14 -9.50
CA PRO A 243 45.61 -19.27 -10.61
C PRO A 243 44.51 -18.33 -11.16
N LEU A 244 44.90 -17.44 -12.08
CA LEU A 244 43.99 -16.48 -12.73
C LEU A 244 42.95 -17.21 -13.59
N SER A 245 41.69 -17.14 -13.18
CA SER A 245 40.53 -17.53 -13.97
C SER A 245 40.32 -16.59 -15.17
N PRO A 246 39.53 -17.00 -16.18
CA PRO A 246 39.01 -16.07 -17.19
C PRO A 246 38.36 -14.85 -16.53
N LEU A 247 38.51 -13.68 -17.16
CA LEU A 247 37.99 -12.42 -16.64
C LEU A 247 36.46 -12.51 -16.49
N GLN A 248 35.97 -12.45 -15.26
CA GLN A 248 34.54 -12.60 -14.98
C GLN A 248 33.74 -11.54 -15.74
N SER A 249 32.69 -11.99 -16.43
CA SER A 249 31.74 -11.11 -17.11
C SER A 249 31.09 -10.17 -16.08
N ASN A 250 31.30 -8.87 -16.26
CA ASN A 250 30.80 -7.83 -15.36
C ASN A 250 29.30 -7.60 -15.59
N SER A 251 28.47 -8.59 -15.21
CA SER A 251 27.01 -8.44 -15.20
C SER A 251 26.61 -7.37 -14.16
N PRO A 252 25.79 -6.37 -14.53
CA PRO A 252 25.57 -5.17 -13.71
C PRO A 252 24.72 -5.39 -12.45
N GLU A 253 24.09 -6.55 -12.28
CA GLU A 253 23.03 -6.78 -11.28
C GLU A 253 23.51 -6.99 -9.84
N SER A 254 24.82 -7.22 -9.61
CA SER A 254 25.36 -7.54 -8.28
C SER A 254 25.50 -6.36 -7.31
N ARG A 255 25.23 -5.12 -7.74
CA ARG A 255 25.41 -3.89 -6.92
C ARG A 255 24.21 -3.49 -6.06
N MET A 256 23.43 -4.45 -5.57
CA MET A 256 22.47 -4.22 -4.48
C MET A 256 22.88 -5.01 -3.22
N ARG A 257 22.77 -4.36 -2.06
CA ARG A 257 23.11 -4.86 -0.70
C ARG A 257 24.61 -4.92 -0.36
N LYS A 258 25.15 -3.76 0.05
CA LYS A 258 25.75 -3.68 1.39
C LYS A 258 25.02 -2.61 2.20
N LYS A 259 24.94 -2.83 3.52
CA LYS A 259 24.68 -1.79 4.53
C LYS A 259 26.02 -1.22 4.98
#